data_AF-A0A1E5IJ16-F1
#
_entry.id   AF-A0A1E5IJ16-F1
#
_cell.length_a   1.000
_cell.length_b   1.000
_cell.length_c   1.000
_cell.angle_alpha   90.00
_cell.angle_beta   90.00
_cell.angle_gamma   90.00
#
_symmetry.space_group_name_H-M   'P 1'
#
loop_
_entity.id
_entity.type
_entity.pdbx_description
1 polymer ?
#
loop_
_entity_poly.entity_id
_entity_poly.type
_entity_poly.pdbx_seq_one_letter_code
_entity_poly.pdbx_strand_id
1 'polypeptide(L)'
;MPVERRIIHLVATVFKRINNIISQAKKQNIGISGAVNEDLLTEDAEKTLYAAAKKAKEEIENCVLVNEYDRIFSKVSEIKPAIDSFFEKVMVMVEDDAVKLNRVSLLSYIKNMFAGFVDFSVLRH
;
A
#
# COMPACT_ATOMS: atom_id res chain seq x y z
N MET A 1 3.18 22.33 -13.89
CA MET A 1 2.17 21.25 -13.97
C MET A 1 1.38 21.16 -12.65
N PRO A 2 0.09 21.56 -12.59
CA PRO A 2 -0.73 21.55 -11.36
C PRO A 2 -1.36 20.19 -11.00
N VAL A 3 -1.45 19.25 -11.95
CA VAL A 3 -2.11 17.95 -11.77
C VAL A 3 -1.22 16.98 -10.98
N GLU A 4 0.07 16.88 -11.33
CA GLU A 4 1.06 16.04 -10.64
C GLU A 4 1.18 16.36 -9.15
N ARG A 5 1.21 17.66 -8.78
CA ARG A 5 1.27 18.08 -7.37
C ARG A 5 0.06 17.62 -6.55
N ARG A 6 -1.14 17.57 -7.15
CA ARG A 6 -2.35 17.11 -6.47
C ARG A 6 -2.29 15.60 -6.21
N ILE A 7 -1.81 14.83 -7.18
CA ILE A 7 -1.63 13.38 -7.04
C ILE A 7 -0.61 13.08 -5.94
N ILE A 8 0.54 13.76 -5.93
CA ILE A 8 1.58 13.58 -4.91
C ILE A 8 1.04 13.83 -3.50
N HIS A 9 0.31 14.94 -3.29
CA HIS A 9 -0.26 15.27 -1.98
C HIS A 9 -1.29 14.24 -1.50
N LEU A 10 -2.11 13.76 -2.43
CA LEU A 10 -3.17 12.78 -2.17
C LEU A 10 -2.61 11.42 -1.75
N VAL A 11 -1.57 10.97 -2.48
CA VAL A 11 -0.81 9.77 -2.17
C VAL A 11 -0.11 9.92 -0.82
N ALA A 12 0.58 11.03 -0.58
CA ALA A 12 1.28 11.28 0.68
C ALA A 12 0.35 11.17 1.91
N THR A 13 -0.89 11.65 1.80
CA THR A 13 -1.88 11.56 2.89
C THR A 13 -2.26 10.12 3.21
N VAL A 14 -2.51 9.30 2.19
CA VAL A 14 -2.82 7.88 2.34
C VAL A 14 -1.65 7.15 3.00
N PHE A 15 -0.43 7.41 2.54
CA PHE A 15 0.77 6.79 3.10
C PHE A 15 1.05 7.20 4.53
N LYS A 16 0.76 8.44 4.91
CA LYS A 16 0.83 8.88 6.30
C LYS A 16 -0.09 8.04 7.18
N ARG A 17 -1.32 7.76 6.72
CA ARG A 17 -2.26 6.88 7.44
C ARG A 17 -1.73 5.46 7.56
N ILE A 18 -1.22 4.88 6.47
CA ILE A 18 -0.59 3.55 6.45
C ILE A 18 0.56 3.48 7.47
N ASN A 19 1.46 4.47 7.46
CA ASN A 19 2.60 4.54 8.38
C ASN A 19 2.17 4.64 9.84
N ASN A 20 1.12 5.41 10.15
CA ASN A 20 0.60 5.53 11.51
C ASN A 20 0.08 4.19 12.03
N ILE A 21 -0.68 3.45 11.20
CA ILE A 21 -1.23 2.14 11.55
C ILE A 21 -0.12 1.11 11.77
N ILE A 22 0.85 1.06 10.86
CA ILE A 22 2.04 0.18 11.00
C ILE A 22 2.80 0.52 12.29
N SER A 23 2.98 1.80 12.59
CA SER A 23 3.68 2.25 13.81
C SER A 23 2.91 1.88 15.08
N GLN A 24 1.57 1.99 15.05
CA GLN A 24 0.71 1.56 16.15
C GLN A 24 0.79 0.04 16.35
N ALA A 25 0.76 -0.74 15.27
CA ALA A 25 0.90 -2.19 15.33
C ALA A 25 2.26 -2.63 15.89
N LYS A 26 3.36 -1.97 15.49
CA LYS A 26 4.70 -2.20 16.07
C LYS A 26 4.74 -1.93 17.57
N LYS A 27 4.09 -0.86 18.04
CA LYS A 27 3.99 -0.55 19.48
C LYS A 27 3.22 -1.62 20.26
N GLN A 28 2.32 -2.35 19.60
CA GLN A 28 1.60 -3.49 20.17
C GLN A 28 2.36 -4.83 20.02
N ASN A 29 3.64 -4.80 19.61
CA ASN A 29 4.46 -5.98 19.33
C ASN A 29 3.85 -6.95 18.30
N ILE A 30 3.06 -6.44 17.36
CA ILE A 30 2.53 -7.24 16.26
C ILE A 30 3.69 -7.59 15.32
N GLY A 31 3.90 -8.87 15.06
CA GLY A 31 4.96 -9.39 14.18
C GLY A 31 4.65 -9.16 12.70
N ILE A 32 4.72 -7.90 12.26
CA ILE A 32 4.38 -7.51 10.89
C ILE A 32 5.34 -8.18 9.90
N SER A 33 4.84 -9.17 9.16
CA SER A 33 5.48 -9.71 7.97
C SER A 33 4.88 -9.02 6.74
N GLY A 34 5.65 -8.82 5.66
CA GLY A 34 5.08 -8.35 4.39
C GLY A 34 4.26 -9.42 3.65
N ALA A 35 4.01 -10.57 4.30
CA ALA A 35 3.30 -11.70 3.72
C ALA A 35 1.82 -11.61 4.08
N VAL A 36 0.98 -11.48 3.05
CA VAL A 36 -0.48 -11.47 3.18
C VAL A 36 -0.98 -12.91 3.04
N ASN A 37 -1.83 -13.34 3.95
CA ASN A 37 -2.55 -14.60 3.85
C ASN A 37 -3.95 -14.34 3.24
N GLU A 38 -4.18 -14.85 2.02
CA GLU A 38 -5.44 -14.67 1.30
C GLU A 38 -6.63 -15.31 2.03
N ASP A 39 -6.43 -16.39 2.77
CA ASP A 39 -7.48 -17.08 3.52
C ASP A 39 -8.02 -16.24 4.71
N LEU A 40 -7.22 -15.29 5.18
CA LEU A 40 -7.56 -14.36 6.27
C LEU A 40 -8.10 -13.02 5.75
N LEU A 41 -8.35 -12.90 4.43
CA LEU A 41 -9.06 -11.76 3.86
C LEU A 41 -10.56 -12.05 3.94
N THR A 42 -11.23 -11.42 4.89
CA THR A 42 -12.66 -11.62 5.16
C THR A 42 -13.53 -10.66 4.36
N GLU A 43 -13.10 -9.40 4.24
CA GLU A 43 -13.86 -8.34 3.57
C GLU A 43 -13.57 -8.27 2.07
N ASP A 44 -14.57 -7.92 1.26
CA ASP A 44 -14.37 -7.75 -0.19
C ASP A 44 -13.43 -6.58 -0.51
N ALA A 45 -13.42 -5.55 0.34
CA ALA A 45 -12.57 -4.38 0.17
C ALA A 45 -11.07 -4.71 0.33
N GLU A 46 -10.70 -5.60 1.25
CA GLU A 46 -9.29 -6.02 1.43
C GLU A 46 -8.85 -7.01 0.36
N LYS A 47 -9.73 -7.89 -0.11
CA LYS A 47 -9.48 -8.74 -1.29
C LYS A 47 -9.23 -7.91 -2.54
N THR A 48 -10.09 -6.92 -2.78
CA THR A 48 -9.95 -6.00 -3.92
C THR A 48 -8.65 -5.22 -3.83
N LEU A 49 -8.31 -4.70 -2.65
CA LEU A 49 -7.07 -3.98 -2.43
C LEU A 49 -5.85 -4.88 -2.66
N TYR A 50 -5.87 -6.11 -2.16
CA TYR A 50 -4.75 -7.03 -2.33
C TYR A 50 -4.54 -7.42 -3.81
N ALA A 51 -5.62 -7.72 -4.54
CA ALA A 51 -5.53 -8.01 -5.97
C ALA A 51 -4.99 -6.81 -6.77
N ALA A 52 -5.48 -5.60 -6.48
CA ALA A 52 -4.98 -4.38 -7.10
C ALA A 52 -3.49 -4.13 -6.76
N ALA A 53 -3.09 -4.35 -5.50
CA ALA A 53 -1.70 -4.24 -5.04
C ALA A 53 -0.77 -5.22 -5.75
N LYS A 54 -1.19 -6.48 -5.92
CA LYS A 54 -0.42 -7.50 -6.62
C LYS A 54 -0.18 -7.13 -8.08
N LYS A 55 -1.24 -6.72 -8.79
CA LYS A 55 -1.14 -6.27 -10.19
C LYS A 55 -0.25 -5.04 -10.33
N ALA A 56 -0.42 -4.04 -9.46
CA ALA A 56 0.40 -2.84 -9.50
C ALA A 56 1.87 -3.16 -9.21
N LYS A 57 2.17 -4.10 -8.30
CA LYS A 57 3.56 -4.51 -8.01
C LYS A 57 4.24 -5.04 -9.27
N GLU A 58 3.61 -5.97 -9.97
CA GLU A 58 4.15 -6.55 -11.21
C GLU A 58 4.37 -5.47 -12.29
N GLU A 59 3.39 -4.58 -12.47
CA GLU A 59 3.51 -3.48 -13.44
C GLU A 59 4.59 -2.46 -13.05
N ILE A 60 4.72 -2.12 -11.77
CA ILE A 60 5.75 -1.20 -11.26
C ILE A 60 7.14 -1.83 -11.43
N GLU A 61 7.31 -3.10 -11.07
CA GLU A 61 8.58 -3.83 -11.27
C GLU A 61 8.99 -3.84 -12.74
N ASN A 62 8.04 -4.07 -13.66
CA ASN A 62 8.29 -3.96 -15.09
C ASN A 62 8.65 -2.54 -15.53
N CYS A 63 7.93 -1.52 -15.07
CA CYS A 63 8.22 -0.10 -15.39
C CYS A 63 9.62 0.33 -14.92
N VAL A 64 10.08 -0.19 -13.78
CA VAL A 64 11.43 0.06 -13.25
C VAL A 64 12.49 -0.52 -14.19
N LEU A 65 12.29 -1.72 -14.74
CA LEU A 65 13.22 -2.35 -15.68
C LEU A 65 13.37 -1.55 -16.98
N VAL A 66 12.30 -0.89 -17.44
CA VAL A 66 12.28 -0.11 -18.69
C VAL A 66 12.44 1.40 -18.48
N ASN A 67 12.74 1.85 -17.25
CA ASN A 67 12.91 3.27 -16.88
C ASN A 67 11.67 4.16 -17.15
N GLU A 68 10.46 3.61 -17.15
CA GLU A 68 9.21 4.34 -17.42
C GLU A 68 8.55 4.85 -16.13
N TYR A 69 9.21 5.81 -15.48
CA TYR A 69 8.80 6.30 -14.15
C TYR A 69 7.46 7.06 -14.14
N ASP A 70 7.07 7.69 -15.25
CA ASP A 70 5.79 8.40 -15.36
C ASP A 70 4.59 7.44 -15.26
N ARG A 71 4.76 6.19 -15.71
CA ARG A 71 3.73 5.15 -15.60
C ARG A 71 3.53 4.71 -14.15
N ILE A 72 4.58 4.73 -13.33
CA ILE A 72 4.50 4.36 -11.92
C ILE A 72 3.52 5.27 -11.17
N PHE A 73 3.56 6.59 -11.40
CA PHE A 73 2.63 7.54 -10.78
C PHE A 73 1.16 7.28 -11.20
N SER A 74 0.95 6.84 -12.44
CA SER A 74 -0.38 6.45 -12.91
C SER A 74 -0.87 5.20 -12.17
N LYS A 75 0.00 4.20 -11.97
CA LYS A 75 -0.34 2.98 -11.20
C LYS A 75 -0.62 3.23 -9.73
N VAL A 76 0.12 4.14 -9.11
CA VAL A 76 -0.18 4.60 -7.75
C VAL A 76 -1.59 5.21 -7.68
N SER A 77 -1.97 5.99 -8.69
CA SER A 77 -3.27 6.64 -8.76
C SER A 77 -4.42 5.64 -8.97
N GLU A 78 -4.20 4.57 -9.75
CA GLU A 78 -5.16 3.49 -9.98
C GLU A 78 -5.47 2.70 -8.69
N ILE A 79 -4.49 2.57 -7.79
CA ILE A 79 -4.65 1.83 -6.53
C ILE A 79 -5.39 2.63 -5.45
N LYS A 80 -5.34 3.96 -5.54
CA LYS A 80 -5.87 4.83 -4.50
C LYS A 80 -7.35 4.53 -4.15
N PRO A 81 -8.28 4.40 -5.10
CA PRO A 81 -9.69 4.12 -4.78
C PRO A 81 -9.86 2.83 -3.97
N ALA A 82 -9.04 1.81 -4.23
CA ALA A 82 -9.06 0.57 -3.46
C ALA A 82 -8.55 0.78 -2.02
N ILE A 83 -7.52 1.62 -1.83
CA ILE A 83 -7.02 1.97 -0.49
C ILE A 83 -8.07 2.77 0.29
N ASP A 84 -8.72 3.74 -0.36
CA ASP A 84 -9.77 4.54 0.28
C ASP A 84 -10.94 3.63 0.70
N SER A 85 -11.42 2.78 -0.21
CA SER A 85 -12.49 1.82 0.11
C SER A 85 -12.10 0.84 1.21
N PHE A 86 -10.84 0.39 1.26
CA PHE A 86 -10.34 -0.42 2.37
C PHE A 86 -10.45 0.36 3.69
N PHE A 87 -10.02 1.61 3.71
CA PHE A 87 -10.03 2.41 4.92
C PHE A 87 -11.41 2.89 5.38
N GLU A 88 -12.39 2.91 4.47
CA GLU A 88 -13.80 3.17 4.78
C GLU A 88 -14.53 1.93 5.31
N LYS A 89 -14.23 0.76 4.74
CA LYS A 89 -15.00 -0.48 5.00
C LYS A 89 -14.31 -1.44 5.97
N VAL A 90 -12.99 -1.36 6.12
CA VAL A 90 -12.19 -2.33 6.88
C VAL A 90 -11.61 -1.66 8.12
N MET A 91 -11.99 -2.17 9.28
CA MET A 91 -11.38 -1.82 10.55
C MET A 91 -10.08 -2.61 10.73
N VAL A 92 -8.93 -1.94 10.78
CA VAL A 92 -7.63 -2.63 10.85
C VAL A 92 -7.35 -3.19 12.25
N MET A 93 -7.70 -2.43 13.28
CA MET A 93 -7.52 -2.83 14.68
C MET A 93 -8.75 -3.58 15.16
N VAL A 94 -8.79 -4.88 14.90
CA VAL A 94 -9.84 -5.81 15.39
C VAL A 94 -9.32 -6.68 16.52
N GLU A 95 -10.24 -7.38 17.19
CA GLU A 95 -9.93 -8.29 18.31
C GLU A 95 -9.19 -9.55 17.84
N ASP A 96 -9.52 -10.06 16.65
CA ASP A 96 -8.83 -11.21 16.06
C ASP A 96 -7.40 -10.85 15.66
N ASP A 97 -6.43 -11.41 16.38
CA ASP A 97 -5.01 -11.15 16.17
C ASP A 97 -4.52 -11.59 14.79
N ALA A 98 -5.05 -12.68 14.22
CA ALA A 98 -4.65 -13.18 12.92
C ALA A 98 -5.15 -12.26 11.80
N VAL A 99 -6.40 -11.82 11.87
CA VAL A 99 -7.00 -10.87 10.92
C VAL A 99 -6.32 -9.50 11.03
N LYS A 100 -6.12 -8.99 12.25
CA LYS A 100 -5.39 -7.74 12.49
C LYS A 100 -3.97 -7.81 11.93
N LEU A 101 -3.24 -8.89 12.19
CA LEU A 101 -1.91 -9.10 11.64
C LEU A 101 -1.96 -9.08 10.11
N ASN A 102 -2.87 -9.83 9.50
CA ASN A 102 -3.00 -9.91 8.04
C ASN A 102 -3.28 -8.54 7.40
N ARG A 103 -4.18 -7.75 8.00
CA ARG A 103 -4.50 -6.40 7.55
C ARG A 103 -3.31 -5.45 7.66
N VAL A 104 -2.55 -5.52 8.75
CA VAL A 104 -1.33 -4.72 8.90
C VAL A 104 -0.24 -5.18 7.92
N SER A 105 -0.12 -6.48 7.67
CA SER A 105 0.75 -7.08 6.66
C SER A 105 0.42 -6.58 5.25
N LEU A 106 -0.86 -6.51 4.89
CA LEU A 106 -1.33 -5.93 3.62
C LEU A 106 -0.91 -4.46 3.48
N LEU A 107 -1.10 -3.66 4.54
CA LEU A 107 -0.65 -2.27 4.55
C LEU A 107 0.88 -2.15 4.43
N SER A 108 1.63 -3.04 5.06
CA SER A 108 3.09 -3.10 4.94
C SER A 108 3.53 -3.51 3.53
N TYR A 109 2.84 -4.45 2.91
CA TYR A 109 3.10 -4.88 1.53
C TYR A 109 2.97 -3.70 0.56
N ILE A 110 1.85 -2.96 0.65
CA ILE A 110 1.61 -1.76 -0.15
C ILE A 110 2.72 -0.72 0.09
N LYS A 111 3.05 -0.44 1.36
CA LYS A 111 4.14 0.48 1.70
C LYS A 111 5.45 0.08 1.04
N ASN A 112 5.83 -1.20 1.14
CA ASN A 112 7.12 -1.69 0.64
C ASN A 112 7.21 -1.64 -0.89
N MET A 113 6.12 -1.97 -1.59
CA MET A 113 6.01 -1.86 -3.04
C MET A 113 6.39 -0.45 -3.53
N PHE A 114 5.95 0.59 -2.80
CA PHE A 114 6.24 1.97 -3.16
C PHE A 114 7.55 2.50 -2.56
N ALA A 115 7.97 2.02 -1.39
CA ALA A 115 9.24 2.39 -0.79
C ALA A 115 10.42 1.98 -1.67
N GLY A 116 10.35 0.80 -2.31
CA GLY A 116 11.33 0.38 -3.30
C GLY A 116 11.49 1.40 -4.42
N PHE A 117 10.40 2.00 -4.90
CA PHE A 117 10.44 3.06 -5.92
C PHE A 117 11.00 4.40 -5.40
N VAL A 118 10.59 4.84 -4.21
CA VAL A 118 11.03 6.14 -3.65
C VAL A 118 12.55 6.17 -3.46
N ASP A 119 13.16 5.05 -3.04
CA ASP A 119 14.61 4.95 -2.87
C ASP A 119 15.36 5.18 -4.21
N PHE A 120 14.88 4.57 -5.31
CA PHE A 120 15.45 4.80 -6.65
C PHE A 120 15.25 6.23 -7.16
N SER A 121 14.17 6.91 -6.78
CA SER A 121 13.96 8.31 -7.17
C SER A 121 14.94 9.26 -6.46
N VAL A 122 15.36 8.95 -5.24
CA VAL A 122 16.30 9.77 -4.47
C VAL A 122 17.75 9.56 -4.93
N LEU A 123 18.10 8.36 -5.41
CA LEU A 123 19.42 8.07 -5.98
C LEU A 123 19.73 8.83 -7.29
N ARG A 124 18.76 9.55 -7.88
CA ARG A 124 18.92 10.27 -9.16
C ARG A 124 18.91 11.80 -9.03
N HIS A 125 19.39 12.32 -7.90
CA HIS A 125 19.71 13.73 -7.70
C HIS A 125 21.16 13.93 -7.28
#